data_AF-A0A1R3T8T8-F1
#
_entry.id   AF-A0A1R3T8T8-F1
#
_cell.length_a   1.000
_cell.length_b   1.000
_cell.length_c   1.000
_cell.angle_alpha   90.00
_cell.angle_beta   90.00
_cell.angle_gamma   90.00
#
_symmetry.space_group_name_H-M   'P 1'
#
loop_
_entity.id
_entity.type
_entity.pdbx_description
1 polymer ?
#
loop_
_entity_poly.entity_id
_entity_poly.type
_entity_poly.pdbx_seq_one_letter_code
_entity_poly.pdbx_strand_id
1 'polypeptide(L)'
;MEINEEMYDNLLVAIHQFENMITANVFNREHNATVKLFGNELFNLCKSNQLNVSLSAVKQLGAYNQLLDEANKFKNYTAEQVENFYYEWIEPSTIELYG
;
A
#
# COMPACT_ATOMS: atom_id res chain seq x y z
N MET A 1 -11.06 16.10 -14.98
CA MET A 1 -10.55 16.68 -13.72
C MET A 1 -9.17 16.08 -13.56
N GLU A 2 -8.15 16.73 -14.15
CA GLU A 2 -6.80 16.17 -14.33
C GLU A 2 -6.11 15.84 -13.00
N ILE A 3 -6.42 16.63 -11.94
CA ILE A 3 -5.86 16.46 -10.59
C ILE A 3 -6.14 15.07 -10.02
N ASN A 4 -7.34 14.51 -10.25
CA ASN A 4 -7.68 13.20 -9.68
C ASN A 4 -6.91 12.07 -10.37
N GLU A 5 -6.69 12.15 -11.69
CA GLU A 5 -5.97 11.12 -12.45
C GLU A 5 -4.48 11.11 -12.09
N GLU A 6 -3.85 12.29 -11.98
CA GLU A 6 -2.45 12.42 -11.58
C GLU A 6 -2.19 11.84 -10.17
N MET A 7 -3.10 12.09 -9.21
CA MET A 7 -2.98 11.53 -7.87
C MET A 7 -3.02 9.99 -7.87
N TYR A 8 -3.89 9.37 -8.67
CA TYR A 8 -3.93 7.91 -8.78
C TYR A 8 -2.70 7.36 -9.50
N ASP A 9 -2.17 8.04 -10.52
CA ASP A 9 -0.93 7.63 -11.17
C ASP A 9 0.26 7.70 -10.22
N ASN A 10 0.38 8.77 -9.44
CA ASN A 10 1.40 8.92 -8.41
C ASN A 10 1.28 7.84 -7.32
N LEU A 11 0.07 7.57 -6.85
CA LEU A 11 -0.18 6.48 -5.89
C LEU A 11 0.22 5.12 -6.47
N LEU A 12 -0.09 4.84 -7.74
CA LEU A 12 0.28 3.59 -8.39
C LEU A 12 1.82 3.44 -8.48
N VAL A 13 2.53 4.51 -8.81
CA VAL A 13 4.00 4.54 -8.79
C VAL A 13 4.54 4.25 -7.39
N ALA A 14 3.99 4.90 -6.36
CA ALA A 14 4.38 4.67 -4.97
C ALA A 14 4.13 3.22 -4.53
N ILE A 15 2.99 2.63 -4.90
CA ILE A 15 2.68 1.22 -4.63
C ILE A 15 3.72 0.30 -5.29
N HIS A 16 4.11 0.55 -6.54
CA HIS A 16 5.15 -0.24 -7.20
C HIS A 16 6.52 -0.11 -6.51
N GLN A 17 6.86 1.07 -5.97
CA GLN A 17 8.08 1.26 -5.18
C GLN A 17 8.02 0.48 -3.86
N PHE A 18 6.88 0.51 -3.17
CA PHE A 18 6.63 -0.29 -1.97
C PHE A 18 6.76 -1.80 -2.27
N GLU A 19 6.12 -2.29 -3.33
CA GLU A 19 6.21 -3.70 -3.77
C GLU A 19 7.67 -4.13 -3.99
N ASN A 20 8.46 -3.30 -4.68
CA ASN A 20 9.87 -3.57 -4.94
C ASN A 20 10.70 -3.61 -3.65
N MET A 21 10.45 -2.66 -2.74
CA MET A 21 11.14 -2.58 -1.44
C MET A 21 10.85 -3.82 -0.58
N ILE A 22 9.57 -4.18 -0.41
CA ILE A 22 9.19 -5.36 0.37
C ILE A 22 9.76 -6.62 -0.26
N THR A 23 9.65 -6.77 -1.59
CA THR A 23 10.21 -7.91 -2.31
C THR A 23 11.72 -8.04 -2.08
N ALA A 24 12.47 -6.93 -2.13
CA ALA A 24 13.90 -6.94 -1.90
C ALA A 24 14.29 -7.27 -0.46
N ASN A 25 13.61 -6.67 0.52
CA ASN A 25 14.04 -6.71 1.93
C ASN A 25 13.45 -7.89 2.70
N VAL A 26 12.26 -8.37 2.32
CA VAL A 26 11.54 -9.44 3.01
C VAL A 26 11.69 -10.76 2.27
N PHE A 27 11.58 -10.73 0.93
CA PHE A 27 11.52 -11.91 0.09
C PHE A 27 12.81 -12.16 -0.73
N ASN A 28 13.92 -11.52 -0.35
CA ASN A 28 15.22 -11.70 -1.01
C ASN A 28 15.18 -11.52 -2.53
N ARG A 29 14.38 -10.55 -3.01
CA ARG A 29 14.13 -10.25 -4.42
C ARG A 29 13.40 -11.35 -5.20
N GLU A 30 12.92 -12.40 -4.54
CA GLU A 30 12.08 -13.41 -5.16
C GLU A 30 10.66 -12.89 -5.34
N HIS A 31 10.07 -13.15 -6.50
CA HIS A 31 8.70 -12.74 -6.77
C HIS A 31 7.74 -13.32 -5.73
N ASN A 32 6.91 -12.45 -5.15
CA ASN A 32 5.89 -12.84 -4.20
C ASN A 32 4.51 -12.35 -4.70
N ALA A 33 3.58 -13.28 -4.91
CA ALA A 33 2.25 -12.98 -5.43
C ALA A 33 1.40 -12.18 -4.42
N THR A 34 1.60 -12.41 -3.12
CA THR A 34 0.87 -11.76 -2.03
C THR A 34 1.26 -10.29 -1.89
N VAL A 35 2.53 -9.93 -2.14
CA VAL A 35 2.96 -8.52 -2.26
C VAL A 35 2.20 -7.81 -3.39
N LYS A 36 2.10 -8.46 -4.56
CA LYS A 36 1.37 -7.86 -5.70
C LYS A 36 -0.13 -7.79 -5.45
N LEU A 37 -0.70 -8.81 -4.82
CA LEU A 37 -2.10 -8.83 -4.42
C LEU A 37 -2.41 -7.69 -3.45
N PHE A 38 -1.56 -7.49 -2.43
CA PHE A 38 -1.70 -6.40 -1.48
C PHE A 38 -1.66 -5.03 -2.17
N GLY A 39 -0.69 -4.79 -3.06
CA GLY A 39 -0.62 -3.54 -3.82
C GLY A 39 -1.89 -3.26 -4.65
N ASN A 40 -2.43 -4.30 -5.31
CA ASN A 40 -3.67 -4.19 -6.08
C ASN A 40 -4.90 -3.92 -5.18
N GLU A 41 -5.03 -4.63 -4.05
CA GLU A 41 -6.09 -4.42 -3.08
C GLU A 41 -6.05 -2.99 -2.51
N LEU A 42 -4.85 -2.51 -2.17
CA LEU A 42 -4.62 -1.17 -1.66
C LEU A 42 -5.02 -0.09 -2.67
N PHE A 43 -4.58 -0.22 -3.92
CA PHE A 43 -4.95 0.71 -4.99
C PHE A 43 -6.47 0.76 -5.21
N ASN A 44 -7.12 -0.41 -5.24
CA ASN A 44 -8.56 -0.51 -5.42
C ASN A 44 -9.33 0.08 -4.23
N LEU A 45 -8.84 -0.10 -2.99
CA LEU A 45 -9.40 0.49 -1.80
C LEU A 45 -9.37 2.03 -1.88
N CYS A 46 -8.21 2.60 -2.22
CA CYS A 46 -8.03 4.03 -2.44
C CYS A 46 -8.95 4.56 -3.54
N LYS A 47 -9.02 3.88 -4.69
CA LYS A 47 -9.86 4.29 -5.81
C LYS A 47 -11.36 4.26 -5.47
N SER A 48 -11.81 3.21 -4.78
CA SER A 48 -13.23 3.03 -4.45
C SER A 48 -13.73 4.01 -3.40
N ASN A 49 -12.83 4.51 -2.55
CA ASN A 49 -13.16 5.45 -1.47
C ASN A 49 -12.69 6.89 -1.77
N GLN A 50 -12.28 7.19 -3.00
CA GLN A 50 -11.79 8.51 -3.39
C GLN A 50 -10.68 9.01 -2.45
N LEU A 51 -9.69 8.15 -2.21
CA LEU A 51 -8.56 8.36 -1.31
C LEU A 51 -8.91 8.50 0.18
N ASN A 52 -10.17 8.70 0.57
CA ASN A 52 -10.63 8.73 1.96
C ASN A 52 -10.57 7.33 2.59
N VAL A 53 -9.36 6.90 2.94
CA VAL A 53 -9.03 5.59 3.47
C VAL A 53 -8.36 5.76 4.81
N SER A 54 -8.78 4.97 5.80
CA SER A 54 -8.10 4.91 7.11
C SER A 54 -7.05 3.81 7.15
N LEU A 55 -6.05 3.96 8.03
CA LEU A 55 -5.05 2.91 8.28
C LEU A 55 -5.71 1.58 8.70
N SER A 56 -6.80 1.65 9.47
CA SER A 56 -7.56 0.48 9.86
C SER A 56 -8.13 -0.27 8.65
N ALA A 57 -8.62 0.45 7.64
CA ALA A 57 -9.14 -0.16 6.42
C ALA A 57 -8.02 -0.86 5.63
N VAL A 58 -6.83 -0.26 5.55
CA VAL A 58 -5.64 -0.89 4.94
C VAL A 58 -5.26 -2.19 5.67
N LYS A 59 -5.25 -2.18 7.00
CA LYS A 59 -4.92 -3.36 7.83
C LYS A 59 -6.00 -4.45 7.79
N GLN A 60 -7.20 -4.15 7.31
CA GLN A 60 -8.29 -5.12 7.13
C GLN A 60 -8.29 -5.78 5.75
N LEU A 61 -7.42 -5.36 4.83
CA LEU A 61 -7.24 -6.01 3.53
C LEU A 61 -6.91 -7.49 3.70
N GLY A 62 -7.48 -8.34 2.85
CA GLY A 62 -7.29 -9.79 2.92
C GLY A 62 -5.82 -10.15 2.74
N ALA A 63 -5.17 -9.50 1.78
CA ALA A 63 -3.76 -9.69 1.49
C ALA A 63 -2.82 -9.12 2.57
N TYR A 64 -3.29 -8.22 3.45
CA TYR A 64 -2.44 -7.68 4.53
C TYR A 64 -2.03 -8.78 5.51
N ASN A 65 -3.00 -9.55 6.01
CA ASN A 65 -2.71 -10.63 6.95
C ASN A 65 -1.86 -11.73 6.31
N GLN A 66 -2.15 -12.08 5.04
CA GLN A 66 -1.36 -13.04 4.28
C GLN A 66 0.09 -12.56 4.10
N LEU A 67 0.28 -11.29 3.72
CA LEU A 67 1.60 -10.69 3.55
C LEU A 67 2.40 -10.75 4.85
N LEU A 68 1.77 -10.43 5.98
CA LEU A 68 2.41 -10.49 7.29
C LEU A 68 2.79 -11.90 7.72
N ASP A 69 1.96 -12.89 7.40
CA ASP A 69 2.24 -14.29 7.73
C ASP A 69 3.37 -14.86 6.87
N GLU A 70 3.40 -14.53 5.57
CA GLU A 70 4.48 -14.90 4.66
C GLU A 70 5.81 -14.19 4.97
N ALA A 71 5.76 -12.95 5.47
CA ALA A 71 6.93 -12.20 5.91
C ALA A 71 7.66 -12.87 7.09
N ASN A 72 6.99 -13.76 7.83
CA ASN A 72 7.55 -14.56 8.92
C ASN A 72 8.37 -13.71 9.91
N LYS A 73 9.70 -13.87 9.96
CA LYS A 73 10.59 -13.11 10.86
C LYS A 73 10.62 -11.60 10.60
N PHE A 74 10.16 -11.15 9.42
CA PHE A 74 10.09 -9.75 9.04
C PHE A 74 8.71 -9.13 9.29
N LYS A 75 7.76 -9.85 9.92
CA LYS A 75 6.38 -9.38 10.15
C LYS A 75 6.28 -7.96 10.72
N ASN A 76 7.07 -7.64 11.74
CA ASN A 76 7.06 -6.30 12.34
C ASN A 76 7.57 -5.23 11.37
N TYR A 77 8.66 -5.52 10.65
CA TYR A 77 9.18 -4.63 9.63
C TYR A 77 8.15 -4.40 8.52
N THR A 78 7.53 -5.45 8.01
CA THR A 78 6.49 -5.35 6.97
C THR A 78 5.29 -4.53 7.45
N ALA A 79 4.83 -4.73 8.68
CA ALA A 79 3.75 -3.93 9.26
C ALA A 79 4.13 -2.45 9.36
N GLU A 80 5.34 -2.13 9.83
CA GLU A 80 5.86 -0.77 9.90
C GLU A 80 5.96 -0.11 8.52
N GLN A 81 6.42 -0.84 7.50
CA GLN A 81 6.48 -0.30 6.14
C GLN A 81 5.10 0.00 5.55
N VAL A 82 4.07 -0.81 5.89
CA VAL A 82 2.69 -0.53 5.50
C VAL A 82 2.17 0.74 6.19
N GLU A 83 2.49 0.92 7.48
CA GLU A 83 2.13 2.14 8.22
C GLU A 83 2.82 3.38 7.65
N ASN A 84 4.12 3.31 7.40
CA ASN A 84 4.88 4.40 6.79
C ASN A 84 4.31 4.77 5.42
N PHE A 85 4.03 3.78 4.57
CA PHE A 85 3.40 4.01 3.27
C PHE A 85 2.07 4.76 3.40
N TYR A 86 1.22 4.36 4.36
CA TYR A 86 -0.05 5.03 4.59
C TYR A 86 0.12 6.51 4.96
N TYR A 87 1.01 6.82 5.90
CA TYR A 87 1.24 8.19 6.36
C TYR A 87 1.97 9.06 5.33
N GLU A 88 2.78 8.45 4.45
CA GLU A 88 3.49 9.18 3.40
C GLU A 88 2.63 9.45 2.15
N TRP A 89 1.74 8.51 1.79
CA TRP A 89 1.08 8.54 0.48
C TRP A 89 -0.45 8.56 0.52
N ILE A 90 -1.11 8.04 1.55
CA ILE A 90 -2.57 7.91 1.56
C ILE A 90 -3.21 9.03 2.38
N GLU A 91 -2.73 9.25 3.60
CA GLU A 91 -3.26 10.30 4.47
C GLU A 91 -3.08 11.70 3.86
N PRO A 92 -1.91 12.07 3.30
CA PRO A 92 -1.73 13.39 2.67
C PRO A 92 -2.61 13.56 1.43
N SER A 93 -2.77 12.53 0.61
CA SER A 93 -3.63 12.59 -0.59
C SER A 93 -5.11 12.75 -0.25
N THR A 94 -5.56 12.33 0.94
CA THR A 94 -6.91 12.65 1.41
C THR A 94 -7.02 14.13 1.75
N ILE A 95 -6.02 14.70 2.42
CA ILE A 95 -5.99 16.12 2.77
C ILE A 95 -5.94 16.98 1.50
N GLU A 96 -5.15 16.61 0.50
CA GLU A 96 -5.04 17.36 -0.76
C GLU A 96 -6.32 17.33 -1.59
N LEU A 97 -7.10 16.25 -1.54
CA LEU A 97 -8.33 16.12 -2.32
C LEU A 97 -9.51 16.88 -1.70
N TYR A 98 -9.54 17.00 -0.37
CA TYR A 98 -10.68 17.54 0.39
C TYR A 98 -10.38 18.85 1.15
N GLY A 99 -9.11 19.26 1.26
CA GLY A 99 -8.65 20.49 1.90
C GLY A 99 -8.56 21.68 0.95
#